data_AF-A0A7K7IQ19-F1
#
_entry.id   AF-A0A7K7IQ19-F1
#
_cell.length_a   1.000
_cell.length_b   1.000
_cell.length_c   1.000
_cell.angle_alpha   90.00
_cell.angle_beta   90.00
_cell.angle_gamma   90.00
#
_symmetry.space_group_name_H-M   'P 1'
#
loop_
_entity.id
_entity.type
_entity.pdbx_description
1 polymer ?
#
loop_
_entity_poly.entity_id
_entity_poly.type
_entity_poly.pdbx_seq_one_letter_code
_entity_poly.pdbx_strand_id
1 'polypeptide(L)'
;ACLPQLSGSLMSLYSEGELGRVAVRGCVQFSLRYQAAEKELQVHVLRCRQLAEAKKQRSDPYIKTYLLPDKSNRSKRKTAVRKRSLDPVFNETLKYKLEKRDLQGRTLNLSVWHHDSLGRNLFLGEVEVALGTWDWANTRPEWFSLQPRMPIPSDGLASRGSLNLALKFIPAGSEGEWPAGAGMPPTGELHIWVKDAQSLIPLQSSTVDAFVQCYVLPDDSKASRQKTRVVKRSLNPLFNHTMVYDGFQARDLAEACAEFTLWHHEAFSKRQLGGIRLSLGTGSSYGLPVGWMDSTAEEQGVWQQLLQQPGRWVEALLPLRTN
;
A
#
# COMPACT_ATOMS: atom_id res chain seq x y z
N ALA A 1 -19.18 36.59 -1.06
CA ALA A 1 -19.28 35.12 -1.02
C ALA A 1 -17.97 34.55 -0.48
N CYS A 2 -18.02 33.87 0.67
CA CYS A 2 -16.84 33.33 1.35
C CYS A 2 -16.36 32.06 0.65
N LEU A 3 -15.09 32.05 0.22
CA LEU A 3 -14.41 30.84 -0.26
C LEU A 3 -14.09 29.93 0.94
N PRO A 4 -14.29 28.60 0.85
CA PRO A 4 -13.94 27.71 1.94
C PRO A 4 -12.41 27.61 2.08
N GLN A 5 -11.90 27.94 3.26
CA GLN A 5 -10.51 27.67 3.67
C GLN A 5 -10.25 26.16 3.67
N LEU A 6 -9.56 25.67 2.65
CA LEU A 6 -9.04 24.31 2.61
C LEU A 6 -7.93 24.16 3.66
N SER A 7 -8.21 23.33 4.67
CA SER A 7 -7.30 22.96 5.75
C SER A 7 -5.96 22.41 5.20
N GLY A 8 -4.86 23.07 5.56
CA GLY A 8 -3.48 22.78 5.11
C GLY A 8 -2.88 21.42 5.50
N SER A 9 -3.69 20.39 5.79
CA SER A 9 -3.22 19.03 6.11
C SER A 9 -3.20 18.05 4.93
N LEU A 10 -3.72 18.41 3.75
CA LEU A 10 -3.67 17.52 2.56
C LEU A 10 -2.47 17.78 1.64
N MET A 11 -1.78 18.92 1.81
CA MET A 11 -0.67 19.32 0.93
C MET A 11 0.69 18.74 1.35
N SER A 12 0.82 18.16 2.55
CA SER A 12 2.08 17.53 2.98
C SER A 12 2.27 16.11 2.44
N LEU A 13 1.35 15.61 1.60
CA LEU A 13 1.38 14.25 1.04
C LEU A 13 1.84 14.21 -0.43
N TYR A 14 1.99 15.37 -1.10
CA TYR A 14 2.23 15.48 -2.54
C TYR A 14 3.49 16.29 -2.89
N SER A 15 4.59 16.11 -2.17
CA SER A 15 5.73 17.03 -2.32
C SER A 15 7.09 16.36 -2.16
N GLU A 16 7.34 15.32 -2.96
CA GLU A 16 8.70 14.80 -3.18
C GLU A 16 9.02 14.86 -4.67
N GLY A 17 9.26 16.08 -5.16
CA GLY A 17 10.20 16.30 -6.26
C GLY A 17 11.56 16.62 -5.64
N GLU A 18 12.65 16.32 -6.35
CA GLU A 18 14.07 16.42 -5.95
C GLU A 18 14.51 17.77 -5.30
N LEU A 19 13.70 18.82 -5.35
CA LEU A 19 13.94 20.11 -4.70
C LEU A 19 13.53 20.09 -3.21
N GLY A 20 14.32 19.46 -2.33
CA GLY A 20 14.07 19.61 -0.88
C GLY A 20 14.68 18.58 0.08
N ARG A 21 15.56 17.68 -0.37
CA ARG A 21 16.21 16.70 0.53
C ARG A 21 17.22 17.38 1.45
N VAL A 22 16.82 17.65 2.68
CA VAL A 22 17.74 18.01 3.78
C VAL A 22 18.39 16.73 4.28
N ALA A 23 19.73 16.66 4.28
CA ALA A 23 20.46 15.52 4.83
C ALA A 23 20.14 15.40 6.33
N VAL A 24 19.52 14.28 6.73
CA VAL A 24 19.08 14.05 8.11
C VAL A 24 20.29 14.02 9.06
N ARG A 25 20.16 14.74 10.17
CA ARG A 25 21.17 14.85 11.23
C ARG A 25 20.50 14.98 12.59
N GLY A 26 21.26 14.67 13.63
CA GLY A 26 20.87 14.94 15.01
C GLY A 26 20.07 13.83 15.67
N CYS A 27 19.60 14.11 16.88
CA CYS A 27 18.87 13.17 17.71
C CYS A 27 17.74 13.86 18.47
N VAL A 28 16.75 13.08 18.89
CA VAL A 28 15.61 13.51 19.70
C VAL A 28 15.63 12.79 21.03
N GLN A 29 15.33 13.51 22.11
CA GLN A 29 15.16 12.95 23.45
C GLN A 29 13.69 12.90 23.83
N PHE A 30 13.17 11.71 24.12
CA PHE A 30 11.80 11.54 24.61
C PHE A 30 11.67 10.33 25.54
N SER A 31 10.56 10.24 26.27
CA SER A 31 10.19 9.07 27.07
C SER A 31 8.76 8.66 26.80
N LEU A 32 8.47 7.38 27.06
CA LEU A 32 7.15 6.79 26.94
C LEU A 32 6.65 6.37 28.31
N ARG A 33 5.39 6.68 28.60
CA ARG A 33 4.71 6.24 29.81
C ARG A 33 3.29 5.83 29.48
N TYR A 34 2.84 4.68 29.99
CA TYR A 34 1.45 4.30 29.93
C TYR A 34 0.76 4.56 31.27
N GLN A 35 -0.31 5.35 31.27
CA GLN A 35 -1.15 5.60 32.44
C GLN A 35 -2.39 4.71 32.38
N ALA A 36 -2.38 3.65 33.19
CA ALA A 36 -3.46 2.64 33.19
C ALA A 36 -4.82 3.19 33.64
N ALA A 37 -4.85 4.07 34.66
CA ALA A 37 -6.10 4.68 35.12
C ALA A 37 -6.79 5.51 34.02
N GLU A 38 -5.98 6.17 33.19
CA GLU A 38 -6.44 7.07 32.13
C GLU A 38 -6.59 6.41 30.76
N LYS A 39 -6.20 5.12 30.67
CA LYS A 39 -6.07 4.36 29.42
C LYS A 39 -5.33 5.18 28.36
N GLU A 40 -4.14 5.66 28.72
CA GLU A 40 -3.43 6.69 27.95
C GLU A 40 -1.94 6.38 27.78
N LEU A 41 -1.46 6.41 26.53
CA LEU A 41 -0.04 6.50 26.23
C LEU A 41 0.39 7.97 26.19
N GLN A 42 1.42 8.30 26.95
CA GLN A 42 2.07 9.60 27.02
C GLN A 42 3.44 9.54 26.37
N VAL A 43 3.63 10.35 25.33
CA VAL A 43 4.91 10.59 24.66
C VAL A 43 5.43 11.93 25.15
N HIS A 44 6.36 11.92 26.09
CA HIS A 44 6.98 13.14 26.61
C HIS A 44 8.20 13.47 25.76
N VAL A 45 8.06 14.47 24.91
CA VAL A 45 9.11 14.99 24.02
C VAL A 45 9.88 16.09 24.73
N LEU A 46 11.17 15.87 25.00
CA LEU A 46 11.99 16.82 25.75
C LEU A 46 12.65 17.83 24.80
N ARG A 47 13.54 17.36 23.93
CA ARG A 47 14.38 18.23 23.09
C ARG A 47 14.98 17.49 21.91
N CYS A 48 15.49 18.23 20.92
CA CYS A 48 16.41 17.69 19.92
C CYS A 48 17.81 18.27 20.09
N ARG A 49 18.80 17.64 19.45
CA ARG A 49 20.15 18.16 19.30
C ARG A 49 20.66 18.02 17.87
N GLN A 50 21.44 18.99 17.41
CA GLN A 50 22.16 18.97 16.14
C GLN A 50 21.26 18.64 14.92
N LEU A 51 20.04 19.20 14.90
CA LEU A 51 19.14 19.04 13.76
C LEU A 51 19.77 19.60 12.48
N ALA A 52 19.33 19.05 11.35
CA ALA A 52 19.74 19.57 10.06
C ALA A 52 19.19 20.99 9.80
N GLU A 53 19.97 21.78 9.08
CA GLU A 53 19.60 23.13 8.65
C GLU A 53 18.67 23.07 7.44
N ALA A 54 17.44 23.55 7.62
CA ALA A 54 16.49 23.63 6.53
C ALA A 54 16.70 24.85 5.60
N LYS A 55 17.14 25.99 6.16
CA LYS A 55 17.46 27.23 5.43
C LYS A 55 18.66 27.88 6.08
N LYS A 56 19.62 28.43 5.32
CA LYS A 56 20.76 29.28 5.76
C LYS A 56 20.97 29.31 7.29
N GLN A 57 21.44 28.21 7.89
CA GLN A 57 21.78 28.10 9.32
C GLN A 57 20.64 28.11 10.36
N ARG A 58 19.38 27.91 9.97
CA ARG A 58 18.22 27.95 10.88
C ARG A 58 17.14 26.94 10.49
N SER A 59 16.57 26.29 11.50
CA SER A 59 15.36 25.49 11.38
C SER A 59 14.33 25.99 12.39
N ASP A 60 13.06 26.00 11.99
CA ASP A 60 11.89 26.16 12.86
C ASP A 60 11.26 24.80 13.17
N PRO A 61 11.85 23.96 14.03
CA PRO A 61 11.42 22.58 14.22
C PRO A 61 10.11 22.42 14.99
N TYR A 62 9.33 21.42 14.59
CA TYR A 62 8.25 20.83 15.39
C TYR A 62 8.26 19.31 15.22
N ILE A 63 7.70 18.61 16.21
CA ILE A 63 7.57 17.16 16.18
C ILE A 63 6.13 16.75 15.91
N LYS A 64 5.98 15.68 15.14
CA LYS A 64 4.72 15.05 14.79
C LYS A 64 4.80 13.57 15.13
N THR A 65 3.78 13.04 15.78
CA THR A 65 3.71 11.62 16.12
C THR A 65 2.46 10.93 15.57
N TYR A 66 2.59 9.64 15.29
CA TYR A 66 1.54 8.72 14.89
C TYR A 66 1.68 7.37 15.59
N LEU A 67 0.56 6.69 15.83
CA LEU A 67 0.54 5.28 16.18
C LEU A 67 0.22 4.44 14.93
N LEU A 68 1.26 3.89 14.31
CA LEU A 68 1.14 3.05 13.12
C LEU A 68 0.39 1.75 13.44
N PRO A 69 -0.38 1.19 12.49
CA PRO A 69 -0.53 1.65 11.10
C PRO A 69 -1.45 2.88 10.89
N ASP A 70 -2.09 3.40 11.95
CA ASP A 70 -3.01 4.54 11.82
C ASP A 70 -2.26 5.87 11.65
N LYS A 71 -2.09 6.27 10.38
CA LYS A 71 -1.54 7.58 9.98
C LYS A 71 -2.64 8.66 9.77
N SER A 72 -3.87 8.42 10.23
CA SER A 72 -4.97 9.38 10.08
C SER A 72 -4.73 10.67 10.87
N ASN A 73 -5.43 11.74 10.50
CA ASN A 73 -5.40 12.99 11.27
C ASN A 73 -5.89 12.82 12.72
N ARG A 74 -6.67 11.78 13.02
CA ARG A 74 -7.13 11.47 14.39
C ARG A 74 -6.01 10.91 15.26
N SER A 75 -5.09 10.14 14.69
CA SER A 75 -3.89 9.59 15.35
C SER A 75 -2.73 10.61 15.42
N LYS A 76 -2.78 11.67 14.61
CA LYS A 76 -1.75 12.70 14.62
C LYS A 76 -1.72 13.47 15.95
N ARG A 77 -0.55 13.60 16.55
CA ARG A 77 -0.24 14.60 17.59
C ARG A 77 0.96 15.43 17.15
N LYS A 78 1.08 16.65 17.67
CA LYS A 78 2.20 17.53 17.34
C LYS A 78 2.56 18.44 18.50
N THR A 79 3.82 18.82 18.56
CA THR A 79 4.31 19.87 19.46
C THR A 79 4.04 21.26 18.90
N ALA A 80 4.30 22.28 19.70
CA ALA A 80 4.50 23.64 19.21
C ALA A 80 5.74 23.73 18.30
N VAL A 81 5.76 24.75 17.44
CA VAL A 81 6.93 25.09 16.60
C VAL A 81 7.90 25.89 17.45
N ARG A 82 9.18 25.45 17.49
CA ARG A 82 10.28 26.24 18.06
C ARG A 82 10.96 26.98 16.92
N LYS A 83 11.18 28.28 17.04
CA LYS A 83 11.76 29.10 15.97
C LYS A 83 13.28 29.12 16.07
N ARG A 84 13.95 29.08 14.91
CA ARG A 84 15.39 29.33 14.70
C ARG A 84 16.30 28.56 15.65
N SER A 85 16.11 27.25 15.74
CA SER A 85 16.90 26.40 16.63
C SER A 85 17.20 25.05 15.99
N LEU A 86 18.46 24.61 16.09
CA LEU A 86 18.89 23.25 15.76
C LEU A 86 18.91 22.33 16.99
N ASP A 87 18.74 22.90 18.18
CA ASP A 87 18.70 22.21 19.48
C ASP A 87 17.43 22.61 20.27
N PRO A 88 16.23 22.47 19.68
CA PRO A 88 14.99 22.93 20.28
C PRO A 88 14.67 22.18 21.58
N VAL A 89 14.18 22.90 22.58
CA VAL A 89 13.54 22.31 23.77
C VAL A 89 12.03 22.41 23.61
N PHE A 90 11.34 21.28 23.61
CA PHE A 90 9.88 21.20 23.53
C PHE A 90 9.30 21.14 24.93
N ASN A 91 9.71 20.13 25.71
CA ASN A 91 9.17 19.76 27.01
C ASN A 91 7.62 19.64 26.99
N GLU A 92 7.11 18.88 26.02
CA GLU A 92 5.68 18.72 25.76
C GLU A 92 5.27 17.25 25.84
N THR A 93 4.07 16.97 26.35
CA THR A 93 3.51 15.62 26.42
C THR A 93 2.39 15.44 25.41
N LEU A 94 2.58 14.52 24.45
CA LEU A 94 1.57 14.15 23.46
C LEU A 94 0.83 12.89 23.94
N LYS A 95 -0.51 12.92 23.89
CA LYS A 95 -1.38 11.92 24.55
C LYS A 95 -2.22 11.13 23.56
N TYR A 96 -2.26 9.82 23.75
CA TYR A 96 -3.07 8.87 22.98
C TYR A 96 -3.98 8.07 23.91
N LYS A 97 -5.30 8.10 23.68
CA LYS A 97 -6.28 7.32 24.46
C LYS A 97 -6.49 5.94 23.81
N LEU A 98 -6.06 4.88 24.48
CA LEU A 98 -6.17 3.47 24.05
C LEU A 98 -5.82 2.49 25.19
N GLU A 99 -6.31 1.26 25.09
CA GLU A 99 -6.01 0.20 26.06
C GLU A 99 -4.57 -0.28 25.92
N LYS A 100 -3.97 -0.78 27.02
CA LYS A 100 -2.58 -1.24 27.03
C LYS A 100 -2.35 -2.38 26.04
N ARG A 101 -3.32 -3.29 25.94
CA ARG A 101 -3.28 -4.44 25.01
C ARG A 101 -3.16 -4.01 23.55
N ASP A 102 -3.72 -2.85 23.19
CA ASP A 102 -3.73 -2.36 21.81
C ASP A 102 -2.36 -1.82 21.38
N LEU A 103 -1.41 -1.66 22.32
CA LEU A 103 -0.04 -1.21 22.03
C LEU A 103 0.85 -2.32 21.44
N GLN A 104 0.54 -3.59 21.71
CA GLN A 104 1.43 -4.72 21.39
C GLN A 104 1.73 -4.86 19.89
N GLY A 105 0.81 -4.43 19.02
CA GLY A 105 0.97 -4.45 17.56
C GLY A 105 1.19 -3.07 16.92
N ARG A 106 1.56 -2.05 17.72
CA ARG A 106 1.68 -0.66 17.24
C ARG A 106 3.13 -0.21 17.21
N THR A 107 3.43 0.69 16.28
CA THR A 107 4.71 1.40 16.20
C THR A 107 4.46 2.88 16.40
N LEU A 108 5.17 3.51 17.34
CA LEU A 108 5.21 4.95 17.45
C LEU A 108 6.16 5.49 16.37
N ASN A 109 5.63 6.23 15.40
CA ASN A 109 6.44 7.02 14.48
C ASN A 109 6.50 8.45 15.00
N LEU A 110 7.70 8.95 15.27
CA LEU A 110 7.99 10.33 15.68
C LEU A 110 8.86 10.97 14.60
N SER A 111 8.36 12.05 13.97
CA SER A 111 9.06 12.76 12.90
C SER A 111 9.26 14.23 13.24
N VAL A 112 10.44 14.75 12.92
CA VAL A 112 10.85 16.15 13.10
C VAL A 112 10.71 16.89 11.77
N TRP A 113 10.15 18.09 11.81
CA TRP A 113 9.84 18.88 10.62
C TRP A 113 10.24 20.34 10.83
N HIS A 114 10.79 20.98 9.81
CA HIS A 114 10.89 22.43 9.72
C HIS A 114 9.56 23.03 9.29
N HIS A 115 9.04 23.97 10.05
CA HIS A 115 7.90 24.78 9.63
C HIS A 115 8.35 25.91 8.70
N ASP A 116 7.81 25.95 7.48
CA ASP A 116 8.01 27.08 6.57
C ASP A 116 6.69 27.83 6.39
N SER A 117 6.67 29.12 6.72
CA SER A 117 5.47 29.96 6.60
C SER A 117 5.17 30.38 5.17
N LEU A 118 6.18 30.42 4.30
CA LEU A 118 6.08 30.87 2.90
C LEU A 118 6.21 29.72 1.90
N GLY A 119 6.47 28.51 2.39
CA GLY A 119 6.77 27.34 1.57
C GLY A 119 6.25 26.06 2.20
N ARG A 120 6.87 24.94 1.82
CA ARG A 120 6.50 23.62 2.32
C ARG A 120 7.32 23.29 3.55
N ASN A 121 6.70 22.61 4.52
CA ASN A 121 7.43 22.09 5.67
C ASN A 121 8.46 21.06 5.21
N LEU A 122 9.70 21.14 5.70
CA LEU A 122 10.78 20.23 5.32
C LEU A 122 10.95 19.14 6.35
N PHE A 123 11.14 17.91 5.91
CA PHE A 123 11.41 16.77 6.79
C PHE A 123 12.86 16.84 7.30
N LEU A 124 13.06 16.65 8.60
CA LEU A 124 14.37 16.72 9.25
C LEU A 124 14.85 15.37 9.82
N GLY A 125 13.99 14.35 9.81
CA GLY A 125 14.31 13.01 10.32
C GLY A 125 13.17 12.38 11.11
N GLU A 126 13.21 11.07 11.31
CA GLU A 126 12.25 10.34 12.13
C GLU A 126 12.87 9.20 12.94
N VAL A 127 12.10 8.72 13.92
CA VAL A 127 12.39 7.55 14.75
C VAL A 127 11.13 6.72 14.83
N GLU A 128 11.28 5.40 14.71
CA GLU A 128 10.21 4.44 14.92
C GLU A 128 10.51 3.54 16.11
N VAL A 129 9.54 3.39 17.01
CA VAL A 129 9.65 2.55 18.21
C VAL A 129 8.52 1.54 18.21
N ALA A 130 8.88 0.25 18.14
CA ALA A 130 7.93 -0.84 18.31
C ALA A 130 7.45 -0.89 19.77
N LEU A 131 6.16 -0.65 19.99
CA LEU A 131 5.61 -0.55 21.35
C LEU A 131 5.40 -1.92 22.01
N GLY A 132 5.33 -2.99 21.22
CA GLY A 132 5.25 -4.37 21.70
C GLY A 132 6.52 -4.86 22.40
N THR A 133 7.68 -4.31 22.05
CA THR A 133 8.99 -4.68 22.62
C THR A 133 9.56 -3.59 23.52
N TRP A 134 8.80 -2.53 23.81
CA TRP A 134 9.24 -1.44 24.66
C TRP A 134 9.28 -1.89 26.14
N ASP A 135 10.36 -1.57 26.85
CA ASP A 135 10.42 -1.75 28.29
C ASP A 135 9.58 -0.69 29.01
N TRP A 136 8.36 -1.06 29.39
CA TRP A 136 7.43 -0.17 30.08
C TRP A 136 7.85 0.17 31.52
N ALA A 137 8.87 -0.50 32.10
CA ALA A 137 9.47 -0.08 33.36
C ALA A 137 10.38 1.16 33.17
N ASN A 138 10.90 1.36 31.96
CA ASN A 138 11.72 2.51 31.64
C ASN A 138 10.87 3.75 31.36
N THR A 139 10.83 4.65 32.34
CA THR A 139 10.19 5.96 32.20
C THR A 139 11.19 7.11 32.06
N ARG A 140 12.48 6.82 31.80
CA ARG A 140 13.51 7.84 31.67
C ARG A 140 13.58 8.35 30.23
N PRO A 141 13.91 9.64 30.01
CA PRO A 141 14.12 10.16 28.65
C PRO A 141 15.39 9.62 28.00
N GLU A 142 15.24 9.00 26.84
CA GLU A 142 16.33 8.42 26.05
C GLU A 142 16.56 9.18 24.76
N TRP A 143 17.79 9.11 24.26
CA TRP A 143 18.19 9.72 22.99
C TRP A 143 18.04 8.72 21.85
N PHE A 144 17.40 9.17 20.78
CA PHE A 144 17.23 8.42 19.56
C PHE A 144 17.81 9.21 18.38
N SER A 145 18.72 8.60 17.65
CA SER A 145 19.29 9.18 16.43
C SER A 145 18.23 9.28 15.33
N LEU A 146 18.06 10.46 14.75
CA LEU A 146 17.10 10.67 13.68
C LEU A 146 17.56 9.96 12.42
N GLN A 147 16.65 9.24 11.79
CA GLN A 147 16.89 8.51 10.55
C GLN A 147 16.22 9.22 9.36
N PRO A 148 16.80 9.12 8.16
CA PRO A 148 16.07 9.45 6.95
C PRO A 148 14.81 8.58 6.90
N ARG A 149 13.73 9.17 6.39
CA ARG A 149 12.56 8.39 6.01
C ARG A 149 13.02 7.46 4.90
N MET A 150 13.11 6.16 5.19
CA MET A 150 13.41 5.17 4.16
C MET A 150 12.29 5.30 3.12
N PRO A 151 12.56 5.73 1.87
CA PRO A 151 11.70 5.30 0.79
C PRO A 151 11.78 3.78 0.88
N ILE A 152 10.66 3.10 1.09
CA ILE A 152 10.63 1.65 0.96
C ILE A 152 11.30 1.35 -0.40
N PRO A 153 12.49 0.73 -0.44
CA PRO A 153 13.17 0.50 -1.69
C PRO A 153 12.21 -0.32 -2.53
N SER A 154 11.83 0.20 -3.70
CA SER A 154 10.88 -0.49 -4.55
C SER A 154 11.38 -1.87 -4.97
N ASP A 155 12.71 -2.05 -4.96
CA ASP A 155 13.44 -3.25 -5.38
C ASP A 155 13.68 -4.28 -4.25
N GLY A 156 13.38 -3.97 -2.98
CA GLY A 156 13.72 -4.84 -1.85
C GLY A 156 12.56 -5.67 -1.31
N LEU A 157 11.32 -5.42 -1.75
CA LEU A 157 10.13 -6.14 -1.30
C LEU A 157 9.82 -7.26 -2.28
N ALA A 158 9.86 -8.51 -1.84
CA ALA A 158 9.39 -9.63 -2.64
C ALA A 158 7.90 -9.51 -3.03
N SER A 159 7.10 -8.79 -2.23
CA SER A 159 5.69 -8.54 -2.51
C SER A 159 5.14 -7.28 -1.82
N ARG A 160 4.13 -6.63 -2.42
CA ARG A 160 3.40 -5.46 -1.88
C ARG A 160 2.00 -5.77 -1.37
N GLY A 161 1.75 -7.01 -0.96
CA GLY A 161 0.46 -7.51 -0.50
C GLY A 161 -0.03 -8.64 -1.39
N SER A 162 -1.24 -9.13 -1.14
CA SER A 162 -1.79 -10.28 -1.87
C SER A 162 -3.09 -9.94 -2.57
N LEU A 163 -3.36 -10.58 -3.69
CA LEU A 163 -4.63 -10.49 -4.42
C LEU A 163 -5.43 -11.78 -4.22
N ASN A 164 -6.68 -11.63 -3.75
CA ASN A 164 -7.62 -12.72 -3.57
C ASN A 164 -8.62 -12.74 -4.74
N LEU A 165 -8.71 -13.86 -5.42
CA LEU A 165 -9.58 -14.03 -6.59
C LEU A 165 -10.03 -15.48 -6.76
N ALA A 166 -10.97 -15.69 -7.68
CA ALA A 166 -11.30 -17.02 -8.18
C ALA A 166 -11.43 -17.02 -9.70
N LEU A 167 -11.10 -18.14 -10.35
CA LEU A 167 -11.30 -18.34 -11.78
C LEU A 167 -12.17 -19.55 -12.03
N LYS A 168 -12.92 -19.53 -13.13
CA LYS A 168 -13.70 -20.67 -13.61
C LYS A 168 -13.71 -20.64 -15.13
N PHE A 169 -13.42 -21.77 -15.76
CA PHE A 169 -13.56 -21.90 -17.21
C PHE A 169 -14.82 -22.70 -17.53
N ILE A 170 -15.66 -22.15 -18.39
CA ILE A 170 -16.83 -22.83 -18.95
C ILE A 170 -16.52 -23.18 -20.40
N PRO A 171 -16.37 -24.47 -20.76
CA PRO A 171 -16.17 -24.86 -22.15
C PRO A 171 -17.36 -24.50 -23.03
N ALA A 172 -17.11 -24.24 -24.31
CA ALA A 172 -18.18 -24.02 -25.28
C ALA A 172 -19.16 -25.20 -25.30
N GLY A 173 -20.45 -24.92 -25.32
CA GLY A 173 -21.49 -25.94 -25.39
C GLY A 173 -21.66 -26.82 -24.16
N SER A 174 -21.07 -26.46 -23.01
CA SER A 174 -21.13 -27.28 -21.79
C SER A 174 -22.40 -27.11 -20.96
N GLU A 175 -23.16 -26.02 -21.14
CA GLU A 175 -24.43 -25.75 -20.44
C GLU A 175 -25.62 -25.83 -21.44
N GLY A 176 -26.39 -26.92 -21.34
CA GLY A 176 -27.79 -27.01 -21.78
C GLY A 176 -28.09 -27.27 -23.26
N GLU A 177 -28.81 -28.37 -23.53
CA GLU A 177 -29.76 -28.51 -24.64
C GLU A 177 -31.06 -27.72 -24.32
N TRP A 178 -31.73 -27.18 -25.36
CA TRP A 178 -33.07 -26.53 -25.45
C TRP A 178 -33.22 -25.00 -25.20
N PRO A 179 -34.03 -24.25 -26.01
CA PRO A 179 -34.85 -24.65 -27.17
C PRO A 179 -34.19 -24.40 -28.54
N ALA A 180 -32.91 -24.02 -28.62
CA ALA A 180 -32.29 -23.56 -29.86
C ALA A 180 -30.98 -24.27 -30.22
N GLY A 181 -30.89 -25.60 -30.07
CA GLY A 181 -29.96 -26.50 -30.79
C GLY A 181 -28.43 -26.30 -30.67
N ALA A 182 -27.94 -25.20 -30.10
CA ALA A 182 -26.54 -24.92 -29.86
C ALA A 182 -26.34 -24.80 -28.34
N GLY A 183 -25.53 -25.68 -27.77
CA GLY A 183 -25.18 -25.60 -26.35
C GLY A 183 -24.54 -24.24 -26.04
N MET A 184 -24.81 -23.72 -24.85
CA MET A 184 -24.23 -22.46 -24.38
C MET A 184 -23.03 -22.74 -23.45
N PRO A 185 -22.08 -21.81 -23.31
CA PRO A 185 -21.85 -20.65 -24.17
C PRO A 185 -21.36 -21.05 -25.58
N PRO A 186 -21.55 -20.21 -26.62
CA PRO A 186 -21.17 -20.54 -28.00
C PRO A 186 -19.65 -20.66 -28.19
N THR A 187 -18.88 -20.03 -27.31
CA THR A 187 -17.42 -20.15 -27.20
C THR A 187 -17.08 -20.40 -25.73
N GLY A 188 -15.88 -20.88 -25.43
CA GLY A 188 -15.45 -21.04 -24.04
C GLY A 188 -15.31 -19.70 -23.35
N GLU A 189 -15.71 -19.64 -22.08
CA GLU A 189 -15.69 -18.43 -21.26
C GLU A 189 -14.78 -18.61 -20.06
N LEU A 190 -13.85 -17.67 -19.88
CA LEU A 190 -13.05 -17.52 -18.68
C LEU A 190 -13.72 -16.50 -17.75
N HIS A 191 -14.31 -17.01 -16.67
CA HIS A 191 -14.91 -16.22 -15.61
C HIS A 191 -13.86 -15.92 -14.55
N ILE A 192 -13.74 -14.66 -14.18
CA ILE A 192 -12.78 -14.21 -13.18
C ILE A 192 -13.51 -13.37 -12.14
N TRP A 193 -13.40 -13.76 -10.88
CA TRP A 193 -13.94 -13.04 -9.76
C TRP A 193 -12.83 -12.44 -8.91
N VAL A 194 -12.63 -11.13 -9.03
CA VAL A 194 -11.67 -10.37 -8.20
C VAL A 194 -12.36 -10.00 -6.88
N LYS A 195 -11.95 -10.64 -5.78
CA LYS A 195 -12.61 -10.52 -4.48
C LYS A 195 -12.09 -9.30 -3.73
N ASP A 196 -10.84 -9.35 -3.29
CA ASP A 196 -10.20 -8.32 -2.47
C ASP A 196 -8.68 -8.34 -2.66
N ALA A 197 -8.01 -7.30 -2.18
CA ALA A 197 -6.56 -7.37 -1.94
C ALA A 197 -6.28 -7.18 -0.44
N GLN A 198 -5.20 -7.76 0.05
CA GLN A 198 -4.88 -7.83 1.47
C GLN A 198 -3.49 -7.30 1.75
N SER A 199 -3.35 -6.63 2.89
CA SER A 199 -2.07 -6.16 3.42
C SER A 199 -1.26 -5.33 2.41
N LEU A 200 -1.93 -4.46 1.66
CA LEU A 200 -1.26 -3.65 0.65
C LEU A 200 -0.22 -2.72 1.29
N ILE A 201 0.98 -2.71 0.70
CA ILE A 201 2.05 -1.80 1.11
C ILE A 201 2.00 -0.58 0.17
N PRO A 202 1.61 0.60 0.66
CA PRO A 202 1.54 1.78 -0.17
C PRO A 202 2.94 2.32 -0.47
N LEU A 203 3.13 2.85 -1.69
CA LEU A 203 4.43 3.34 -2.16
C LEU A 203 4.87 4.65 -1.49
N GLN A 204 3.91 5.54 -1.19
CA GLN A 204 4.16 6.88 -0.64
C GLN A 204 3.02 7.37 0.28
N SER A 205 1.78 6.99 -0.06
CA SER A 205 0.56 7.32 0.69
C SER A 205 0.40 6.47 1.96
N SER A 206 -0.46 6.88 2.89
CA SER A 206 -0.91 6.03 4.02
C SER A 206 -2.05 5.09 3.67
N THR A 207 -2.70 5.32 2.53
CA THR A 207 -3.87 4.56 2.06
C THR A 207 -3.82 4.40 0.55
N VAL A 208 -4.36 3.32 0.00
CA VAL A 208 -4.40 3.13 -1.45
C VAL A 208 -5.81 3.40 -1.97
N ASP A 209 -5.89 4.19 -3.04
CA ASP A 209 -7.05 4.23 -3.92
C ASP A 209 -6.84 3.17 -5.00
N ALA A 210 -7.37 1.96 -4.79
CA ALA A 210 -6.98 0.75 -5.49
C ALA A 210 -7.97 0.36 -6.60
N PHE A 211 -7.47 -0.15 -7.72
CA PHE A 211 -8.27 -0.90 -8.69
C PHE A 211 -7.41 -1.95 -9.38
N VAL A 212 -8.04 -3.01 -9.86
CA VAL A 212 -7.37 -4.09 -10.62
C VAL A 212 -7.69 -3.92 -12.11
N GLN A 213 -6.68 -4.07 -12.96
CA GLN A 213 -6.83 -4.22 -14.40
C GLN A 213 -6.49 -5.66 -14.79
N CYS A 214 -7.26 -6.21 -15.72
CA CYS A 214 -7.06 -7.56 -16.23
C CYS A 214 -6.90 -7.53 -17.75
N TYR A 215 -6.00 -8.38 -18.25
CA TYR A 215 -5.85 -8.76 -19.65
C TYR A 215 -5.81 -10.29 -19.74
N VAL A 216 -6.29 -10.85 -20.83
CA VAL A 216 -6.05 -12.26 -21.16
C VAL A 216 -5.18 -12.29 -22.41
N LEU A 217 -3.88 -12.47 -22.18
CA LEU A 217 -2.87 -12.52 -23.23
C LEU A 217 -3.06 -13.79 -24.08
N PRO A 218 -2.79 -13.74 -25.39
CA PRO A 218 -2.02 -12.70 -26.08
C PRO A 218 -2.77 -11.39 -26.42
N ASP A 219 -4.08 -11.30 -26.19
CA ASP A 219 -4.84 -10.06 -26.46
C ASP A 219 -4.59 -9.00 -25.37
N ASP A 220 -3.64 -8.10 -25.62
CA ASP A 220 -3.33 -6.93 -24.79
C ASP A 220 -4.01 -5.63 -25.28
N SER A 221 -4.99 -5.76 -26.19
CA SER A 221 -5.67 -4.62 -26.79
C SER A 221 -6.42 -3.79 -25.74
N LYS A 222 -6.57 -2.49 -26.00
CA LYS A 222 -7.34 -1.63 -25.09
C LYS A 222 -8.81 -2.04 -24.97
N ALA A 223 -9.34 -2.77 -25.97
CA ALA A 223 -10.71 -3.26 -26.01
C ALA A 223 -10.91 -4.48 -25.10
N SER A 224 -9.93 -5.39 -25.02
CA SER A 224 -10.00 -6.57 -24.15
C SER A 224 -9.78 -6.24 -22.67
N ARG A 225 -9.18 -5.09 -22.36
CA ARG A 225 -8.91 -4.68 -20.98
C ARG A 225 -10.19 -4.52 -20.15
N GLN A 226 -10.33 -5.33 -19.12
CA GLN A 226 -11.35 -5.15 -18.08
C GLN A 226 -10.73 -4.57 -16.81
N LYS A 227 -11.53 -3.89 -15.98
CA LYS A 227 -11.06 -3.29 -14.73
C LYS A 227 -12.15 -3.19 -13.68
N THR A 228 -11.75 -3.30 -12.42
CA THR A 228 -12.66 -3.05 -11.29
C THR A 228 -12.95 -1.56 -11.13
N ARG A 229 -13.93 -1.24 -10.27
CA ARG A 229 -14.08 0.12 -9.73
C ARG A 229 -12.91 0.45 -8.81
N VAL A 230 -12.68 1.76 -8.61
CA VAL A 230 -11.68 2.25 -7.65
C VAL A 230 -12.25 2.22 -6.24
N VAL A 231 -11.59 1.46 -5.36
CA VAL A 231 -11.87 1.42 -3.92
C VAL A 231 -10.92 2.40 -3.24
N LYS A 232 -11.47 3.47 -2.67
CA LYS A 232 -10.65 4.57 -2.12
C LYS A 232 -10.21 4.28 -0.69
N ARG A 233 -9.01 4.77 -0.37
CA ARG A 233 -8.44 4.86 0.99
C ARG A 233 -8.45 3.55 1.78
N SER A 234 -8.09 2.43 1.16
CA SER A 234 -8.00 1.13 1.83
C SER A 234 -6.67 0.44 1.54
N LEU A 235 -6.12 -0.24 2.56
CA LEU A 235 -5.03 -1.22 2.37
C LEU A 235 -5.55 -2.66 2.22
N ASN A 236 -6.86 -2.84 2.41
CA ASN A 236 -7.57 -4.10 2.19
C ASN A 236 -8.82 -3.84 1.33
N PRO A 237 -8.67 -3.41 0.06
CA PRO A 237 -9.79 -3.05 -0.78
C PRO A 237 -10.65 -4.27 -1.14
N LEU A 238 -11.96 -4.18 -0.91
CA LEU A 238 -12.95 -5.17 -1.36
C LEU A 238 -13.48 -4.74 -2.73
N PHE A 239 -13.15 -5.50 -3.78
CA PHE A 239 -13.58 -5.23 -5.15
C PHE A 239 -14.90 -5.92 -5.48
N ASN A 240 -15.02 -7.20 -5.12
CA ASN A 240 -16.13 -8.10 -5.41
C ASN A 240 -16.69 -7.89 -6.83
N HIS A 241 -15.80 -8.05 -7.83
CA HIS A 241 -16.09 -7.72 -9.23
C HIS A 241 -15.82 -8.93 -10.12
N THR A 242 -16.77 -9.26 -10.99
CA THR A 242 -16.65 -10.37 -11.94
C THR A 242 -16.38 -9.84 -13.34
N MET A 243 -15.41 -10.44 -14.01
CA MET A 243 -15.02 -10.21 -15.40
C MET A 243 -15.24 -11.51 -16.16
N VAL A 244 -15.70 -11.42 -17.40
CA VAL A 244 -15.89 -12.59 -18.27
C VAL A 244 -15.20 -12.30 -19.59
N TYR A 245 -14.32 -13.21 -20.00
CA TYR A 245 -13.68 -13.20 -21.30
C TYR A 245 -14.21 -14.38 -22.10
N ASP A 246 -14.68 -14.15 -23.32
CA ASP A 246 -15.22 -15.17 -24.22
C ASP A 246 -14.25 -15.42 -25.40
N GLY A 247 -14.63 -16.33 -26.31
CA GLY A 247 -13.88 -16.59 -27.53
C GLY A 247 -12.80 -17.67 -27.41
N PHE A 248 -12.71 -18.39 -26.29
CA PHE A 248 -11.68 -19.41 -26.09
C PHE A 248 -12.13 -20.79 -26.52
N GLN A 249 -11.23 -21.55 -27.14
CA GLN A 249 -11.29 -23.01 -27.11
C GLN A 249 -10.47 -23.52 -25.93
N ALA A 250 -10.78 -24.72 -25.44
CA ALA A 250 -10.07 -25.29 -24.28
C ALA A 250 -8.55 -25.38 -24.49
N ARG A 251 -8.09 -25.62 -25.73
CA ARG A 251 -6.66 -25.63 -26.07
C ARG A 251 -6.00 -24.25 -25.99
N ASP A 252 -6.76 -23.19 -26.25
CA ASP A 252 -6.22 -21.83 -26.30
C ASP A 252 -5.82 -21.36 -24.89
N LEU A 253 -6.45 -21.91 -23.84
CA LEU A 253 -6.06 -21.64 -22.45
C LEU A 253 -4.68 -22.17 -22.07
N ALA A 254 -4.18 -23.20 -22.75
CA ALA A 254 -2.81 -23.68 -22.54
C ALA A 254 -1.78 -22.66 -23.04
N GLU A 255 -2.18 -21.84 -24.01
CA GLU A 255 -1.37 -20.81 -24.67
C GLU A 255 -1.64 -19.40 -24.14
N ALA A 256 -2.60 -19.24 -23.22
CA ALA A 256 -3.06 -17.97 -22.69
C ALA A 256 -2.47 -17.64 -21.32
N CYS A 257 -2.50 -16.35 -20.96
CA CYS A 257 -2.12 -15.88 -19.64
C CYS A 257 -3.08 -14.81 -19.14
N ALA A 258 -3.70 -15.02 -17.98
CA ALA A 258 -4.48 -13.99 -17.32
C ALA A 258 -3.54 -13.09 -16.50
N GLU A 259 -3.32 -11.87 -16.97
CA GLU A 259 -2.50 -10.86 -16.29
C GLU A 259 -3.37 -9.93 -15.45
N PHE A 260 -3.07 -9.86 -14.16
CA PHE A 260 -3.70 -8.94 -13.22
C PHE A 260 -2.70 -7.92 -12.73
N THR A 261 -3.02 -6.64 -12.89
CA THR A 261 -2.21 -5.54 -12.37
C THR A 261 -3.02 -4.72 -11.37
N LEU A 262 -2.49 -4.53 -10.17
CA LEU A 262 -3.10 -3.71 -9.14
C LEU A 262 -2.52 -2.31 -9.19
N TRP A 263 -3.38 -1.29 -9.23
CA TRP A 263 -3.01 0.10 -9.42
C TRP A 263 -3.48 0.97 -8.26
N HIS A 264 -2.64 1.93 -7.89
CA HIS A 264 -3.02 3.11 -7.14
C HIS A 264 -3.44 4.22 -8.11
N HIS A 265 -4.65 4.74 -7.94
CA HIS A 265 -5.17 5.90 -8.67
C HIS A 265 -4.85 7.21 -7.92
N GLU A 266 -4.20 8.14 -8.62
CA GLU A 266 -3.94 9.50 -8.14
C GLU A 266 -4.73 10.51 -8.98
N ALA A 267 -4.76 11.78 -8.56
CA ALA A 267 -5.55 12.82 -9.23
C ALA A 267 -5.21 13.02 -10.71
N PHE A 268 -3.95 12.76 -11.10
CA PHE A 268 -3.44 12.98 -12.47
C PHE A 268 -2.54 11.84 -12.97
N SER A 269 -2.45 10.75 -12.22
CA SER A 269 -1.57 9.63 -12.55
C SER A 269 -2.16 8.32 -12.03
N LYS A 270 -1.59 7.20 -12.48
CA LYS A 270 -1.79 5.91 -11.83
C LYS A 270 -0.44 5.25 -11.66
N ARG A 271 -0.26 4.53 -10.56
CA ARG A 271 0.98 3.83 -10.25
C ARG A 271 0.71 2.36 -9.96
N GLN A 272 1.43 1.47 -10.62
CA GLN A 272 1.29 0.03 -10.38
C GLN A 272 1.89 -0.33 -9.01
N LEU A 273 1.14 -1.10 -8.22
CA LEU A 273 1.57 -1.61 -6.92
C LEU A 273 2.23 -2.98 -7.07
N GLY A 274 1.74 -3.77 -8.02
CA GLY A 274 2.26 -5.07 -8.39
C GLY A 274 1.26 -5.79 -9.29
N GLY A 275 1.54 -7.07 -9.58
CA GLY A 275 0.64 -7.90 -10.36
C GLY A 275 0.90 -9.37 -10.18
N ILE A 276 0.05 -10.18 -10.79
CA ILE A 276 0.20 -11.63 -10.90
C ILE A 276 -0.11 -12.04 -12.33
N ARG A 277 0.45 -13.15 -12.78
CA ARG A 277 0.17 -13.73 -14.10
C ARG A 277 -0.15 -15.20 -13.93
N LEU A 278 -1.31 -15.62 -14.39
CA LEU A 278 -1.77 -17.00 -14.29
C LEU A 278 -1.72 -17.64 -15.67
N SER A 279 -0.80 -18.59 -15.84
CA SER A 279 -0.62 -19.41 -17.03
C SER A 279 0.11 -20.70 -16.68
N LEU A 280 0.40 -21.53 -17.68
CA LEU A 280 1.24 -22.72 -17.52
C LEU A 280 2.74 -22.42 -17.33
N GLY A 281 3.17 -21.16 -17.43
CA GLY A 281 4.57 -20.77 -17.16
C GLY A 281 5.61 -21.39 -18.10
N THR A 282 5.20 -21.73 -19.33
CA THR A 282 6.03 -22.43 -20.32
C THR A 282 7.15 -21.58 -20.93
N GLY A 283 7.13 -20.25 -20.73
CA GLY A 283 8.02 -19.30 -21.42
C GLY A 283 7.73 -19.14 -22.92
N SER A 284 6.71 -19.80 -23.45
CA SER A 284 6.34 -19.76 -24.87
C SER A 284 4.82 -19.85 -25.07
N SER A 285 4.32 -19.23 -26.14
CA SER A 285 2.92 -19.31 -26.56
C SER A 285 2.86 -19.48 -28.09
N TYR A 286 2.06 -20.43 -28.57
CA TYR A 286 1.94 -20.82 -29.98
C TYR A 286 3.31 -21.11 -30.64
N GLY A 287 4.21 -21.75 -29.87
CA GLY A 287 5.56 -22.09 -30.31
C GLY A 287 6.57 -20.93 -30.34
N LEU A 288 6.17 -19.72 -29.94
CA LEU A 288 7.03 -18.55 -29.89
C LEU A 288 7.43 -18.21 -28.44
N PRO A 289 8.70 -17.89 -28.15
CA PRO A 289 9.11 -17.43 -26.82
C PRO A 289 8.42 -16.11 -26.44
N VAL A 290 7.89 -16.02 -25.22
CA VAL A 290 7.18 -14.83 -24.72
C VAL A 290 7.50 -14.55 -23.26
N GLY A 291 7.64 -13.27 -22.90
CA GLY A 291 8.01 -12.84 -21.55
C GLY A 291 6.86 -12.83 -20.53
N TRP A 292 5.64 -13.18 -20.94
CA TRP A 292 4.43 -13.17 -20.11
C TRP A 292 3.93 -14.57 -19.73
N MET A 293 4.57 -15.63 -20.25
CA MET A 293 4.39 -17.00 -19.78
C MET A 293 5.41 -17.31 -18.67
N ASP A 294 5.47 -16.43 -17.67
CA ASP A 294 6.47 -16.41 -16.60
C ASP A 294 5.89 -16.68 -15.20
N SER A 295 4.72 -17.34 -15.13
CA SER A 295 4.05 -17.67 -13.87
C SER A 295 4.97 -18.43 -12.90
N THR A 296 4.93 -18.05 -11.64
CA THR A 296 5.54 -18.76 -10.50
C THR A 296 4.86 -20.11 -10.25
N ALA A 297 5.46 -20.99 -9.46
CA ALA A 297 4.89 -22.32 -9.16
C ALA A 297 3.48 -22.24 -8.54
N GLU A 298 3.22 -21.25 -7.69
CA GLU A 298 1.90 -21.02 -7.06
C GLU A 298 0.88 -20.56 -8.11
N GLU A 299 1.25 -19.61 -8.97
CA GLU A 299 0.41 -19.11 -10.08
C GLU A 299 0.10 -20.23 -11.10
N GLN A 300 1.09 -21.07 -11.43
CA GLN A 300 0.92 -22.23 -12.31
C GLN A 300 -0.04 -23.26 -11.71
N GLY A 301 0.05 -23.52 -10.40
CA GLY A 301 -0.84 -24.46 -9.72
C GLY A 301 -2.31 -24.07 -9.84
N VAL A 302 -2.62 -22.76 -9.74
CA VAL A 302 -3.98 -22.24 -9.94
C VAL A 302 -4.47 -22.46 -11.36
N TRP A 303 -3.63 -22.15 -12.37
CA TRP A 303 -4.00 -22.32 -13.77
C TRP A 303 -4.15 -23.80 -14.17
N GLN A 304 -3.32 -24.69 -13.63
CA GLN A 304 -3.44 -26.13 -13.83
C GLN A 304 -4.75 -26.68 -13.25
N GLN A 305 -5.13 -26.25 -12.05
CA GLN A 305 -6.41 -26.65 -11.45
C GLN A 305 -7.60 -26.17 -12.27
N LEU A 306 -7.54 -24.95 -12.82
CA LEU A 306 -8.57 -24.39 -13.69
C LEU A 306 -8.78 -25.26 -14.94
N LEU A 307 -7.69 -25.73 -15.57
CA LEU A 307 -7.73 -26.60 -16.74
C LEU A 307 -8.23 -28.02 -16.41
N GLN A 308 -7.86 -28.55 -15.24
CA GLN A 308 -8.25 -29.89 -14.80
C GLN A 308 -9.71 -29.98 -14.32
N GLN A 309 -10.30 -28.86 -13.89
CA GLN A 309 -11.63 -28.81 -13.29
C GLN A 309 -12.52 -27.76 -13.97
N PRO A 310 -12.84 -27.90 -15.28
CA PRO A 310 -13.77 -27.00 -15.94
C PRO A 310 -15.13 -26.98 -15.24
N GLY A 311 -15.80 -25.84 -15.26
CA GLY A 311 -17.07 -25.63 -14.57
C GLY A 311 -16.96 -25.29 -13.08
N ARG A 312 -15.79 -25.46 -12.45
CA ARG A 312 -15.58 -25.18 -11.03
C ARG A 312 -14.78 -23.91 -10.80
N TRP A 313 -15.11 -23.23 -9.69
CA TRP A 313 -14.32 -22.11 -9.19
C TRP A 313 -13.05 -22.61 -8.52
N VAL A 314 -11.91 -22.11 -8.98
CA VAL A 314 -10.60 -22.28 -8.36
C VAL A 314 -10.25 -20.98 -7.65
N GLU A 315 -10.13 -21.03 -6.33
CA GLU A 315 -9.82 -19.85 -5.51
C GLU A 315 -8.32 -19.72 -5.28
N ALA A 316 -7.82 -18.48 -5.20
CA ALA A 316 -6.41 -18.19 -5.01
C ALA A 316 -6.19 -16.89 -4.22
N LEU A 317 -5.26 -16.94 -3.28
CA LEU A 317 -4.68 -15.78 -2.60
C LEU A 317 -3.19 -15.73 -2.94
N LEU A 318 -2.80 -14.84 -3.85
CA LEU A 318 -1.45 -14.84 -4.42
C LEU A 318 -0.70 -13.56 -4.08
N PRO A 319 0.61 -13.63 -3.78
CA PRO A 319 1.42 -12.45 -3.53
C PRO A 319 1.58 -11.61 -4.81
N LEU A 320 1.43 -10.29 -4.69
CA LEU A 320 1.66 -9.35 -5.79
C LEU A 320 3.16 -9.25 -6.07
N ARG A 321 3.56 -9.58 -7.30
CA ARG A 321 4.93 -9.42 -7.80
C ARG A 321 5.22 -7.95 -8.07
N THR A 322 6.40 -7.49 -7.67
CA THR A 322 6.92 -6.15 -7.99
C THR A 322 7.76 -6.25 -9.25
N ASN A 323 7.10 -6.27 -10.42
CA ASN A 323 7.80 -6.10 -11.69
C ASN A 323 8.47 -4.72 -11.77
#